data_AF-A0A7J8UCT6-F1
#
_entry.id   AF-A0A7J8UCT6-F1
#
_cell.length_a   1.000
_cell.length_b   1.000
_cell.length_c   1.000
_cell.angle_alpha   90.00
_cell.angle_beta   90.00
_cell.angle_gamma   90.00
#
_symmetry.space_group_name_H-M   'P 1'
#
loop_
_entity.id
_entity.type
_entity.pdbx_description
1 polymer ?
#
loop_
_entity_poly.entity_id
_entity_poly.type
_entity_poly.pdbx_seq_one_letter_code
_entity_poly.pdbx_strand_id
1 'polypeptide(L)' 'MDSVVHFPSIRRTLVYLWHPLGGVSITGIGEKRVMFQLYYEVDIKRVIDGMPWSFM' A
#
# COMPACT_ATOMS: atom_id res chain seq x y z
N MET A 1 -10.27 8.29 21.78
CA MET A 1 -10.22 6.94 21.17
C MET A 1 -9.05 6.93 20.21
N ASP A 2 -7.85 6.60 20.70
CA ASP A 2 -6.69 6.41 19.83
C ASP A 2 -6.96 5.18 18.96
N SER A 3 -7.38 5.42 17.72
CA SER A 3 -7.42 4.39 16.70
C SER A 3 -5.98 3.90 16.51
N VAL A 4 -5.65 2.76 17.13
CA VAL A 4 -4.36 2.09 16.95
C VAL A 4 -4.32 1.64 15.50
N VAL A 5 -3.65 2.44 14.66
CA VAL A 5 -3.41 2.10 13.27
C VAL A 5 -2.54 0.84 13.25
N HIS A 6 -3.16 -0.31 13.00
CA HIS A 6 -2.46 -1.57 12.85
C HIS A 6 -1.77 -1.60 11.48
N PHE A 7 -0.55 -1.08 11.44
CA PHE A 7 0.32 -1.04 10.26
C PHE A 7 0.42 -2.38 9.50
N PRO A 8 0.54 -3.54 10.18
CA PRO A 8 0.56 -4.83 9.48
C PRO A 8 -0.74 -5.12 8.72
N SER A 9 -1.88 -4.71 9.27
CA SER A 9 -3.20 -4.92 8.67
C SER A 9 -3.38 -4.03 7.43
N ILE A 10 -3.06 -2.74 7.53
CA ILE A 10 -3.10 -1.80 6.40
C ILE A 10 -2.19 -2.27 5.27
N ARG A 11 -0.98 -2.71 5.62
CA ARG A 11 -0.04 -3.28 4.65
C ARG A 11 -0.66 -4.42 3.87
N ARG A 12 -1.28 -5.39 4.55
CA ARG A 12 -1.89 -6.56 3.90
C ARG A 12 -3.05 -6.15 3.01
N THR A 13 -3.91 -5.23 3.48
CA THR A 13 -5.03 -4.71 2.71
C THR A 13 -4.58 -4.01 1.44
N LEU A 14 -3.57 -3.14 1.51
CA LEU A 14 -3.06 -2.42 0.34
C LEU A 14 -2.39 -3.33 -0.69
N VAL A 15 -1.62 -4.33 -0.23
CA VAL A 15 -1.02 -5.33 -1.14
C VAL A 15 -2.10 -6.14 -1.85
N TYR A 16 -3.15 -6.55 -1.13
CA TYR A 16 -4.28 -7.26 -1.72
C TYR A 16 -5.04 -6.40 -2.73
N LEU A 17 -5.30 -5.13 -2.37
CA LEU A 17 -6.04 -4.19 -3.20
C LEU A 17 -5.29 -3.87 -4.49
N TRP A 18 -4.02 -3.48 -4.42
CA TRP A 18 -3.25 -3.09 -5.61
C TRP A 18 -2.83 -4.27 -6.49
N HIS A 19 -2.77 -5.48 -5.93
CA HIS A 19 -2.41 -6.72 -6.62
C HIS A 19 -1.24 -6.55 -7.62
N PRO A 20 -0.06 -6.10 -7.15
CA PRO A 20 1.07 -5.80 -8.03
C PRO A 20 1.57 -7.07 -8.71
N LEU A 21 1.80 -7.00 -10.03
CA LEU A 21 2.28 -8.12 -10.84
C LEU A 21 3.77 -8.35 -10.63
N GLY A 22 4.55 -7.28 -10.52
CA GLY A 22 6.00 -7.32 -10.37
C GLY A 22 6.47 -7.27 -8.91
N GLY A 23 5.54 -7.32 -7.98
CA GLY A 23 5.81 -7.23 -6.55
C GLY A 23 6.04 -5.81 -6.05
N VAL A 24 6.10 -5.69 -4.72
CA VAL A 24 6.27 -4.41 -4.02
C VAL A 24 7.16 -4.62 -2.81
N SER A 25 8.15 -3.76 -2.61
CA SER A 25 8.90 -3.71 -1.37
C SER A 25 8.27 -2.70 -0.41
N ILE A 26 8.25 -3.06 0.87
CA ILE A 26 7.56 -2.30 1.90
C ILE A 26 8.54 -2.10 3.04
N THR A 27 8.98 -0.85 3.22
CA THR A 27 10.01 -0.50 4.20
C THR A 27 9.42 0.46 5.22
N GLY A 28 9.57 0.15 6.51
CA GLY A 28 9.22 1.07 7.59
C GLY A 28 10.27 2.18 7.66
N ILE A 29 9.84 3.45 7.62
CA ILE A 29 10.73 4.62 7.66
C ILE A 29 10.58 5.43 8.96
N GLY A 30 10.07 4.79 10.02
CA GLY A 30 9.86 5.39 11.35
C GLY A 30 8.52 6.13 11.49
N GLU A 31 8.20 6.60 12.70
CA GLU A 31 7.05 7.47 12.99
C GLU A 31 5.73 7.06 12.32
N LYS A 32 5.36 5.78 12.35
CA LYS A 32 4.10 5.31 11.73
C LYS A 32 4.03 5.58 10.21
N ARG A 33 5.18 5.65 9.52
CA ARG A 33 5.30 5.81 8.07
C ARG A 33 5.87 4.57 7.42
N VAL A 34 5.37 4.28 6.22
CA VAL A 34 5.77 3.14 5.40
C VAL A 34 6.02 3.63 3.98
N MET A 35 7.13 3.21 3.41
CA MET A 35 7.45 3.44 2.01
C MET A 35 7.08 2.20 1.20
N PHE A 36 6.30 2.41 0.14
CA PHE A 36 6.00 1.40 -0.87
C PHE A 36 6.88 1.66 -2.09
N GLN A 37 7.67 0.67 -2.47
CA GLN A 37 8.51 0.72 -3.66
C GLN A 37 7.96 -0.25 -4.70
N LEU A 38 7.38 0.32 -5.75
CA LEU A 38 6.87 -0.39 -6.91
C LEU A 38 7.98 -0.42 -7.96
N TYR A 39 8.27 -1.60 -8.50
CA TYR A 39 9.40 -1.77 -9.42
C TYR A 39 9.01 -1.65 -10.89
N TYR A 40 7.71 -1.76 -11.20
CA TYR A 40 7.22 -1.78 -12.56
C TYR A 40 6.18 -0.68 -12.79
N GLU A 41 6.29 -0.02 -13.94
CA GLU A 41 5.39 1.07 -14.33
C GLU A 41 3.92 0.61 -14.36
N VAL A 42 3.66 -0.65 -14.75
CA VAL A 42 2.31 -1.22 -14.74
C VAL A 42 1.70 -1.26 -13.33
N ASP A 43 2.51 -1.52 -12.31
CA ASP A 43 2.04 -1.54 -10.93
C ASP A 43 1.82 -0.11 -10.42
N ILE A 44 2.68 0.85 -10.82
CA ILE A 44 2.48 2.29 -10.53
C ILE A 44 1.19 2.79 -11.17
N LYS A 45 0.99 2.55 -12.47
CA LYS A 45 -0.26 2.91 -13.16
C LYS A 45 -1.47 2.26 -12.52
N ARG A 46 -1.39 1.01 -12.08
CA ARG A 46 -2.50 0.38 -11.34
C ARG A 46 -2.79 1.01 -10.00
N VAL A 47 -1.77 1.45 -9.26
CA VAL A 47 -1.99 2.19 -8.00
C VAL A 47 -2.60 3.57 -8.27
N ILE A 48 -2.16 4.26 -9.33
CA ILE A 48 -2.61 5.62 -9.66
C ILE A 48 -3.98 5.63 -10.35
N ASP A 49 -4.18 4.74 -11.32
CA ASP A 49 -5.35 4.68 -12.20
C ASP A 49 -6.43 3.74 -11.66
N GLY A 50 -6.07 2.77 -10.81
CA GLY A 50 -6.82 1.52 -10.68
C GLY A 50 -7.78 1.38 -9.50
N MET A 51 -7.90 2.27 -8.50
CA MET A 51 -8.90 2.06 -7.45
C MET A 51 -9.33 3.33 -6.68
N PRO A 52 -10.60 3.39 -6.21
CA PRO A 52 -11.12 4.54 -5.51
C PRO A 52 -10.52 4.58 -4.09
N TRP A 53 -9.97 5.72 -3.71
CA TRP A 53 -9.42 5.98 -2.38
C TRP A 53 -10.45 5.88 -1.24
N SER A 54 -11.73 5.67 -1.57
CA SER A 54 -12.79 5.43 -0.60
C SER A 54 -12.73 3.98 -0.15
N PHE A 55 -12.06 3.75 0.97
CA PHE A 55 -12.55 2.78 1.96
C PHE A 55 -14.05 3.06 2.16
N MET A 56 -14.91 2.11 1.82
CA MET A 56 -16.27 2.04 2.35
C MET A 56 -16.33 0.86 3.31
#